data_AF-A0A3S3E9S7-F1
#
_entry.id   AF-A0A3S3E9S7-F1
#
_cell.length_a   1.000
_cell.length_b   1.000
_cell.length_c   1.000
_cell.angle_alpha   90.00
_cell.angle_beta   90.00
_cell.angle_gamma   90.00
#
_symmetry.space_group_name_H-M   'P 1'
#
loop_
_entity.id
_entity.type
_entity.pdbx_description
1 polymer ?
#
loop_
_entity_poly.entity_id
_entity_poly.type
_entity_poly.pdbx_seq_one_letter_code
_entity_poly.pdbx_strand_id
1 'polypeptide(L)'
;MSAVAHELPPAAVNAKLIVLIASSAVFLGVFLSGFVIAEPAPYDLYMVGLIIVWCLFGLRISRAAAPLLVLLVVMNIGGMISMTQMSDIAGTPLYLSVSLFLAFTAVFFASVTSVQPNLYRVIFLAYVMSAVLTSLLGIAGYFHAFPGAEIFTKYDRATGAFQDPNVFGPFLVMPGIYLLYLLLTGPIARTPLLAVPLLIITAGIFFSFSRGAWGMFGVSAILLTGALFLQSASGKFRLRVVVMTIAAVSLLVIAMLVILQLPGVSEMFSSRAQLEQSYDTARLGRFARYTIGFQMALEHPLGIGPLVFGTIFGEDTHDIWLKMLMDYGWLGFVSFLTLTCWTIAAGFRILLRDRPWQPYLLCAYVAFVGNIGLGTFIDIDHWRHVYLLLGLIWGAIALEYRHQRQLRPVELTAPAAKA
;
A
#
# COMPACT_ATOMS: atom_id res chain seq x y z
N MET A 1 3.72 23.49 51.69
CA MET A 1 3.87 22.23 50.93
C MET A 1 4.65 22.54 49.66
N SER A 2 5.96 22.25 49.67
CA SER A 2 6.83 22.51 48.52
C SER A 2 6.53 21.48 47.43
N ALA A 3 6.11 21.95 46.26
CA ALA A 3 6.04 21.12 45.07
C ALA A 3 7.48 20.77 44.68
N VAL A 4 7.92 19.58 45.07
CA VAL A 4 9.17 19.00 44.55
C VAL A 4 8.95 18.80 43.05
N ALA A 5 9.47 19.74 42.25
CA ALA A 5 9.60 19.56 40.83
C ALA A 5 10.53 18.37 40.62
N HIS A 6 9.97 17.21 40.30
CA HIS A 6 10.75 16.03 40.00
C HIS A 6 11.42 16.28 38.64
N GLU A 7 12.65 16.81 38.65
CA GLU A 7 13.42 17.00 37.42
C GLU A 7 13.61 15.64 36.75
N LEU A 8 13.13 15.50 35.51
CA LEU A 8 13.27 14.27 34.75
C LEU A 8 14.75 14.06 34.39
N PRO A 9 15.29 12.84 34.52
CA PRO A 9 16.66 12.57 34.12
C PRO A 9 16.90 12.99 32.65
N PRO A 10 18.01 13.68 32.33
CA PRO A 10 18.32 14.12 30.96
C PRO A 10 18.27 12.99 29.92
N ALA A 11 18.66 11.77 30.32
CA ALA A 11 18.58 10.58 29.48
C ALA A 11 17.13 10.20 29.10
N ALA A 12 16.18 10.34 30.03
CA ALA A 12 14.77 10.06 29.77
C ALA A 12 14.15 11.10 28.84
N VAL A 13 14.54 12.37 29.00
CA VAL A 13 14.15 13.46 28.11
C VAL A 13 14.70 13.22 26.69
N ASN A 14 15.99 12.91 26.55
CA ASN A 14 16.61 12.62 25.26
C ASN A 14 15.97 11.41 24.57
N ALA A 15 15.68 10.33 25.30
CA ALA A 15 14.99 9.16 24.75
C ALA A 15 13.59 9.52 24.20
N LYS A 16 12.84 10.36 24.92
CA LYS A 16 11.52 10.83 24.46
C LYS A 16 11.63 11.75 23.24
N LEU A 17 12.62 12.64 23.21
CA LEU A 17 12.88 13.50 22.05
C LEU A 17 13.24 12.67 20.81
N ILE A 18 14.08 11.64 20.95
CA ILE A 18 14.43 10.73 19.86
C ILE A 18 13.17 10.03 19.31
N VAL A 19 12.31 9.53 20.19
CA VAL A 19 11.04 8.90 19.76
C VAL A 19 10.13 9.89 19.04
N LEU A 20 10.04 11.13 19.52
CA LEU A 20 9.25 12.18 18.90
C LEU A 20 9.79 12.54 17.51
N ILE A 21 11.09 12.81 17.39
CA ILE A 21 11.76 13.12 16.12
C ILE A 21 11.58 11.97 15.13
N ALA A 22 11.83 10.73 15.57
CA ALA A 22 11.66 9.55 14.72
C ALA A 22 10.22 9.38 14.25
N SER A 23 9.24 9.55 15.14
CA SER A 23 7.82 9.46 14.80
C SER A 23 7.40 10.57 13.85
N SER A 24 7.82 11.81 14.08
CA SER A 24 7.54 12.95 13.20
C SER A 24 8.17 12.78 11.81
N ALA A 25 9.38 12.21 11.74
CA ALA A 25 10.04 11.97 10.48
C ALA A 25 9.34 10.88 9.66
N VAL A 26 8.96 9.76 10.30
CA VAL A 26 8.15 8.71 9.67
C VAL A 26 6.77 9.25 9.26
N PHE A 27 6.14 10.06 10.11
CA PHE A 27 4.87 10.73 9.80
C PHE A 27 5.00 11.57 8.53
N LEU A 28 6.01 12.45 8.46
CA LEU A 28 6.23 13.32 7.32
C LEU A 28 6.47 12.52 6.05
N GLY A 29 7.30 11.48 6.11
CA GLY A 29 7.54 10.60 4.96
C GLY A 29 6.25 9.99 4.43
N VAL A 30 5.43 9.37 5.29
CA VAL A 30 4.16 8.78 4.87
C VAL A 30 3.16 9.84 4.40
N PHE A 31 3.13 11.01 5.05
CA PHE A 31 2.25 12.12 4.64
C PHE A 31 2.57 12.60 3.22
N LEU A 32 3.85 12.72 2.87
CA LEU A 32 4.30 13.15 1.55
C LEU A 32 3.98 12.15 0.43
N SER A 33 3.65 10.89 0.76
CA SER A 33 3.34 9.84 -0.23
C SER A 33 2.10 10.12 -1.09
N GLY A 34 1.20 11.00 -0.65
CA GLY A 34 -0.01 11.39 -1.38
C GLY A 34 0.15 12.56 -2.35
N PHE A 35 1.38 13.06 -2.55
CA PHE A 35 1.69 14.21 -3.40
C PHE A 35 2.74 13.83 -4.45
N VAL A 36 2.27 13.42 -5.61
CA VAL A 36 3.01 12.87 -6.77
C VAL A 36 2.54 13.56 -8.06
N ILE A 37 2.46 14.89 -8.07
CA ILE A 37 2.09 15.68 -9.28
C ILE A 37 3.28 15.74 -10.25
N ALA A 38 4.50 15.83 -9.72
CA ALA A 38 5.74 15.83 -10.47
C ALA A 38 6.70 14.79 -9.89
N GLU A 39 7.48 14.15 -10.76
CA GLU A 39 8.53 13.22 -10.34
C GLU A 39 9.92 13.87 -10.49
N PRO A 40 10.86 13.63 -9.55
CA PRO A 40 10.70 12.84 -8.33
C PRO A 40 9.75 13.51 -7.32
N ALA A 41 8.89 12.71 -6.69
CA ALA A 41 7.93 13.22 -5.73
C ALA A 41 8.66 13.70 -4.46
N PRO A 42 8.09 14.64 -3.69
CA PRO A 42 8.59 15.01 -2.37
C PRO A 42 8.84 13.80 -1.45
N TYR A 43 8.02 12.76 -1.58
CA TYR A 43 8.21 11.48 -0.92
C TYR A 43 9.57 10.85 -1.21
N ASP A 44 9.97 10.80 -2.48
CA ASP A 44 11.15 10.05 -2.92
C ASP A 44 12.42 10.67 -2.33
N LEU A 45 12.56 11.99 -2.51
CA LEU A 45 13.71 12.75 -2.00
C LEU A 45 13.80 12.66 -0.46
N TYR A 46 12.66 12.82 0.21
CA TYR A 46 12.60 12.75 1.67
C TYR A 46 12.95 11.37 2.20
N MET A 47 12.35 10.31 1.62
CA MET A 47 12.56 8.94 2.08
C MET A 47 13.97 8.44 1.79
N VAL A 48 14.60 8.83 0.68
CA VAL A 48 16.03 8.53 0.44
C VAL A 48 16.88 9.08 1.59
N GLY A 49 16.72 10.37 1.93
CA GLY A 49 17.45 10.98 3.04
C GLY A 49 17.13 10.31 4.38
N LEU A 50 15.86 9.99 4.63
CA LEU A 50 15.40 9.32 5.85
C LEU A 50 16.03 7.94 6.02
N ILE A 51 16.06 7.14 4.96
CA ILE A 51 16.64 5.80 4.94
C ILE A 51 18.14 5.88 5.20
N ILE A 52 18.85 6.82 4.55
CA ILE A 52 20.29 7.03 4.78
C ILE A 52 20.58 7.35 6.25
N VAL A 53 19.83 8.30 6.83
CA VAL A 53 19.96 8.65 8.25
C VAL A 53 19.74 7.43 9.13
N TRP A 54 18.67 6.66 8.91
CA TRP A 54 18.42 5.45 9.69
C TRP A 54 19.52 4.40 9.54
N CYS A 55 20.06 4.21 8.33
CA CYS A 55 21.18 3.31 8.10
C CYS A 55 22.42 3.72 8.92
N LEU A 56 22.74 5.03 8.96
CA LEU A 56 23.88 5.56 9.72
C LEU A 56 23.69 5.44 11.24
N PHE A 57 22.45 5.58 11.74
CA PHE A 57 22.12 5.56 13.17
C PHE A 57 21.55 4.21 13.67
N GLY A 58 21.65 3.15 12.86
CA GLY A 58 21.42 1.77 13.29
C GLY A 58 20.08 1.16 12.88
N LEU A 59 19.74 1.19 11.59
CA LEU A 59 18.65 0.41 11.00
C LEU A 59 18.86 -1.08 11.29
N ARG A 60 17.85 -1.73 11.89
CA ARG A 60 17.94 -3.14 12.30
C ARG A 60 17.02 -4.01 11.47
N ILE A 61 17.60 -4.88 10.65
CA ILE A 61 16.82 -5.84 9.86
C ILE A 61 16.70 -7.13 10.68
N SER A 62 15.47 -7.46 11.08
CA SER A 62 15.22 -8.69 11.81
C SER A 62 15.43 -9.91 10.90
N ARG A 63 15.84 -11.05 11.47
CA ARG A 63 15.97 -12.32 10.73
C ARG A 63 14.66 -12.73 10.05
N ALA A 64 13.52 -12.39 10.66
CA ALA A 64 12.20 -12.67 10.12
C ALA A 64 11.82 -11.75 8.94
N ALA A 65 12.41 -10.56 8.85
CA ALA A 65 12.21 -9.63 7.72
C ALA A 65 13.30 -9.76 6.64
N ALA A 66 14.34 -10.57 6.86
CA ALA A 66 15.40 -10.78 5.88
C ALA A 66 14.91 -11.32 4.51
N PRO A 67 13.91 -12.23 4.43
CA PRO A 67 13.42 -12.70 3.14
C PRO A 67 12.84 -11.58 2.25
N LEU A 68 12.20 -10.56 2.85
CA LEU A 68 11.73 -9.38 2.12
C LEU A 68 12.89 -8.68 1.40
N LEU A 69 13.97 -8.38 2.13
CA LEU A 69 15.15 -7.74 1.55
C LEU A 69 15.76 -8.59 0.45
N VAL A 70 15.98 -9.88 0.71
CA VAL A 70 16.64 -10.78 -0.23
C VAL A 70 15.84 -10.88 -1.53
N LEU A 71 14.53 -11.15 -1.44
CA LEU A 71 13.71 -11.32 -2.64
C LEU A 71 13.60 -10.02 -3.46
N LEU A 72 13.49 -8.86 -2.81
CA LEU A 72 13.44 -7.58 -3.53
C LEU A 72 14.79 -7.22 -4.16
N VAL A 73 15.92 -7.53 -3.51
CA VAL A 73 17.25 -7.32 -4.09
C VAL A 73 17.49 -8.27 -5.26
N VAL A 74 17.13 -9.55 -5.13
CA VAL A 74 17.24 -10.53 -6.23
C VAL A 74 16.33 -10.14 -7.39
N MET A 75 15.14 -9.60 -7.13
CA MET A 75 14.28 -9.04 -8.16
C MET A 75 14.99 -7.93 -8.94
N ASN A 76 15.59 -6.97 -8.25
CA ASN A 76 16.36 -5.88 -8.86
C ASN A 76 17.61 -6.38 -9.61
N ILE A 77 18.27 -7.43 -9.12
CA ILE A 77 19.35 -8.11 -9.87
C ILE A 77 18.83 -8.68 -11.19
N GLY A 78 17.63 -9.27 -11.20
CA GLY A 78 16.94 -9.67 -12.43
C GLY A 78 16.77 -8.50 -13.40
N GLY A 79 16.36 -7.33 -12.91
CA GLY A 79 16.28 -6.10 -13.71
C GLY A 79 17.62 -5.63 -14.28
N MET A 80 18.69 -5.69 -13.47
CA MET A 80 20.05 -5.37 -13.95
C MET A 80 20.54 -6.36 -15.01
N ILE A 81 20.20 -7.65 -14.88
CA ILE A 81 20.50 -8.66 -15.91
C ILE A 81 19.70 -8.38 -17.17
N SER A 82 18.40 -8.10 -17.06
CA SER A 82 17.52 -7.74 -18.17
C SER A 82 18.00 -6.50 -18.93
N MET A 83 18.53 -5.49 -18.23
CA MET A 83 19.15 -4.31 -18.84
C MET A 83 20.33 -4.66 -19.76
N THR A 84 21.06 -5.76 -19.52
CA THR A 84 22.14 -6.20 -20.42
C THR A 84 21.65 -6.73 -21.77
N GLN A 85 20.35 -7.02 -21.89
CA GLN A 85 19.71 -7.50 -23.12
C GLN A 85 19.26 -6.35 -24.03
N MET A 86 19.34 -5.11 -23.55
CA MET A 86 18.88 -3.92 -24.27
C MET A 86 19.93 -3.42 -25.26
N SER A 87 19.48 -3.02 -26.45
CA SER A 87 20.31 -2.33 -27.45
C SER A 87 20.52 -0.86 -27.11
N ASP A 88 19.53 -0.21 -26.47
CA ASP A 88 19.60 1.14 -25.93
C ASP A 88 19.11 1.12 -24.48
N ILE A 89 19.96 1.61 -23.58
CA ILE A 89 19.72 1.59 -22.13
C ILE A 89 18.76 2.73 -21.71
N ALA A 90 18.62 3.80 -22.51
CA ALA A 90 17.67 4.90 -22.32
C ALA A 90 17.45 5.30 -20.83
N GLY A 91 16.20 5.27 -20.36
CA GLY A 91 15.81 5.61 -18.98
C GLY A 91 15.95 4.46 -17.96
N THR A 92 16.42 3.28 -18.38
CA THR A 92 16.46 2.08 -17.55
C THR A 92 17.26 2.21 -16.25
N PRO A 93 18.42 2.90 -16.20
CA PRO A 93 19.17 3.07 -14.95
C PRO A 93 18.36 3.82 -13.89
N LEU A 94 17.59 4.85 -14.30
CA LEU A 94 16.70 5.57 -13.39
C LEU A 94 15.54 4.67 -12.96
N TYR A 95 14.92 3.94 -13.90
CA TYR A 95 13.84 2.99 -13.61
C TYR A 95 14.25 1.98 -12.50
N LEU A 96 15.38 1.31 -12.68
CA LEU A 96 15.91 0.34 -11.72
C LEU A 96 16.36 0.99 -10.41
N SER A 97 16.86 2.23 -10.45
CA SER A 97 17.18 2.99 -9.23
C SER A 97 15.94 3.28 -8.40
N VAL A 98 14.81 3.61 -9.04
CA VAL A 98 13.52 3.79 -8.35
C VAL A 98 13.03 2.44 -7.81
N SER A 99 13.13 1.34 -8.57
CA SER A 99 12.77 0.00 -8.09
C SER A 99 13.57 -0.42 -6.86
N LEU A 100 14.87 -0.12 -6.83
CA LEU A 100 15.73 -0.39 -5.68
C LEU A 100 15.40 0.52 -4.49
N PHE A 101 15.10 1.80 -4.73
CA PHE A 101 14.63 2.72 -3.70
C PHE A 101 13.32 2.23 -3.05
N LEU A 102 12.36 1.77 -3.84
CA LEU A 102 11.10 1.22 -3.37
C LEU A 102 11.33 -0.07 -2.56
N ALA A 103 12.27 -0.91 -2.99
CA ALA A 103 12.69 -2.08 -2.23
C ALA A 103 13.22 -1.70 -0.84
N PHE A 104 14.13 -0.71 -0.76
CA PHE A 104 14.64 -0.23 0.52
C PHE A 104 13.57 0.45 1.37
N THR A 105 12.59 1.09 0.75
CA THR A 105 11.44 1.67 1.44
C THR A 105 10.60 0.59 2.14
N ALA A 106 10.32 -0.53 1.48
CA ALA A 106 9.63 -1.67 2.12
C ALA A 106 10.42 -2.20 3.32
N VAL A 107 11.73 -2.39 3.16
CA VAL A 107 12.62 -2.89 4.22
C VAL A 107 12.72 -1.90 5.38
N PHE A 108 12.76 -0.60 5.10
CA PHE A 108 12.74 0.47 6.10
C PHE A 108 11.49 0.37 6.98
N PHE A 109 10.29 0.32 6.38
CA PHE A 109 9.05 0.22 7.16
C PHE A 109 8.96 -1.07 7.97
N ALA A 110 9.39 -2.22 7.40
CA ALA A 110 9.47 -3.47 8.15
C ALA A 110 10.43 -3.37 9.35
N SER A 111 11.59 -2.76 9.14
CA SER A 111 12.60 -2.57 10.18
C SER A 111 12.08 -1.69 11.32
N VAL A 112 11.63 -0.47 11.01
CA VAL A 112 11.26 0.51 12.06
C VAL A 112 10.04 0.06 12.85
N THR A 113 9.04 -0.54 12.20
CA THR A 113 7.83 -1.03 12.89
C THR A 113 8.11 -2.28 13.74
N SER A 114 9.07 -3.13 13.34
CA SER A 114 9.50 -4.28 14.15
C SER A 114 10.24 -3.90 15.44
N VAL A 115 10.86 -2.70 15.46
CA VAL A 115 11.55 -2.16 16.62
C VAL A 115 10.61 -1.31 17.47
N GLN A 116 9.79 -0.47 16.85
CA GLN A 116 8.86 0.46 17.49
C GLN A 116 7.41 0.24 16.99
N PRO A 117 6.64 -0.69 17.59
CA PRO A 117 5.27 -1.00 17.17
C PRO A 117 4.32 0.21 17.17
N ASN A 118 4.59 1.21 17.99
CA ASN A 118 3.76 2.43 18.05
C ASN A 118 3.77 3.22 16.72
N LEU A 119 4.80 3.03 15.87
CA LEU A 119 4.87 3.67 14.56
C LEU A 119 3.74 3.25 13.63
N TYR A 120 3.12 2.07 13.80
CA TYR A 120 1.94 1.70 13.02
C TYR A 120 0.84 2.75 13.13
N ARG A 121 0.54 3.22 14.34
CA ARG A 121 -0.47 4.25 14.56
C ARG A 121 -0.12 5.55 13.85
N VAL A 122 1.16 5.94 13.89
CA VAL A 122 1.68 7.16 13.27
C VAL A 122 1.58 7.08 11.76
N ILE A 123 2.02 5.97 11.18
CA ILE A 123 1.95 5.69 9.74
C ILE A 123 0.51 5.76 9.24
N PHE A 124 -0.41 5.06 9.90
CA PHE A 124 -1.80 5.03 9.50
C PHE A 124 -2.48 6.40 9.63
N LEU A 125 -2.16 7.17 10.68
CA LEU A 125 -2.66 8.54 10.83
C LEU A 125 -2.13 9.45 9.71
N ALA A 126 -0.83 9.40 9.42
CA ALA A 126 -0.21 10.18 8.35
C ALA A 126 -0.82 9.85 6.98
N TYR A 127 -1.06 8.56 6.73
CA TYR A 127 -1.63 8.08 5.48
C TYR A 127 -3.10 8.52 5.35
N VAL A 128 -3.91 8.42 6.41
CA VAL A 128 -5.28 8.97 6.39
C VAL A 128 -5.28 10.47 6.11
N MET A 129 -4.41 11.24 6.77
CA MET A 129 -4.31 12.69 6.53
C MET A 129 -3.95 13.01 5.08
N SER A 130 -2.96 12.29 4.54
CA SER A 130 -2.52 12.41 3.15
C SER A 130 -3.66 12.08 2.18
N ALA A 131 -4.36 10.97 2.42
CA ALA A 131 -5.49 10.50 1.62
C ALA A 131 -6.67 11.47 1.63
N VAL A 132 -7.03 12.02 2.80
CA VAL A 132 -8.10 13.02 2.89
C VAL A 132 -7.75 14.28 2.09
N LEU A 133 -6.54 14.82 2.24
CA LEU A 133 -6.14 16.03 1.52
C LEU A 133 -6.09 15.80 0.01
N THR A 134 -5.47 14.72 -0.45
CA THR A 134 -5.39 14.43 -1.89
C THR A 134 -6.76 14.09 -2.49
N SER A 135 -7.67 13.44 -1.73
CA SER A 135 -9.07 13.27 -2.14
C SER A 135 -9.81 14.60 -2.27
N LEU A 136 -9.64 15.53 -1.34
CA LEU A 136 -10.24 16.87 -1.42
C LEU A 136 -9.76 17.63 -2.67
N LEU A 137 -8.46 17.56 -2.97
CA LEU A 137 -7.90 18.14 -4.20
C LEU A 137 -8.52 17.51 -5.45
N GLY A 138 -8.66 16.18 -5.47
CA GLY A 138 -9.26 15.47 -6.61
C GLY A 138 -10.73 15.80 -6.83
N ILE A 139 -11.50 15.90 -5.74
CA ILE A 139 -12.91 16.32 -5.78
C ILE A 139 -13.03 17.77 -6.25
N ALA A 140 -12.20 18.67 -5.72
CA ALA A 140 -12.20 20.08 -6.13
C ALA A 140 -11.81 20.24 -7.61
N GLY A 141 -10.85 19.44 -8.09
CA GLY A 141 -10.47 19.35 -9.50
C GLY A 141 -11.60 18.88 -10.38
N TYR A 142 -12.26 17.77 -10.02
CA TYR A 142 -13.36 17.19 -10.78
C TYR A 142 -14.53 18.17 -10.98
N PHE A 143 -14.84 18.98 -9.97
CA PHE A 143 -15.92 19.98 -10.04
C PHE A 143 -15.45 21.37 -10.52
N HIS A 144 -14.19 21.52 -10.96
CA HIS A 144 -13.62 22.80 -11.37
C HIS A 144 -13.85 23.93 -10.35
N ALA A 145 -13.65 23.61 -9.06
CA ALA A 145 -14.07 24.48 -7.95
C ALA A 145 -13.33 25.84 -7.87
N PHE A 146 -12.19 25.98 -8.53
CA PHE A 146 -11.41 27.22 -8.62
C PHE A 146 -10.56 27.26 -9.91
N PRO A 147 -10.09 28.44 -10.37
CA PRO A 147 -9.19 28.54 -11.52
C PRO A 147 -7.89 27.74 -11.30
N GLY A 148 -7.52 26.87 -12.23
CA GLY A 148 -6.33 26.01 -12.11
C GLY A 148 -6.61 24.64 -11.47
N ALA A 149 -7.85 24.33 -11.08
CA ALA A 149 -8.20 23.06 -10.44
C ALA A 149 -8.01 21.83 -11.35
N GLU A 150 -7.94 22.03 -12.67
CA GLU A 150 -7.66 20.99 -13.68
C GLU A 150 -6.32 20.27 -13.47
N ILE A 151 -5.38 20.84 -12.71
CA ILE A 151 -4.14 20.15 -12.33
C ILE A 151 -4.41 18.88 -11.51
N PHE A 152 -5.57 18.77 -10.86
CA PHE A 152 -5.98 17.62 -10.05
C PHE A 152 -6.86 16.64 -10.80
N THR A 153 -6.98 16.77 -12.13
CA THR A 153 -7.72 15.86 -13.00
C THR A 153 -6.88 15.40 -14.19
N LYS A 154 -7.22 14.23 -14.74
CA LYS A 154 -6.65 13.72 -15.98
C LYS A 154 -7.70 12.88 -16.71
N TYR A 155 -7.93 13.18 -17.98
CA TYR A 155 -9.03 12.58 -18.76
C TYR A 155 -10.40 12.75 -18.07
N ASP A 156 -10.65 13.93 -17.50
CA ASP A 156 -11.86 14.26 -16.73
C ASP A 156 -12.11 13.38 -15.50
N ARG A 157 -11.06 12.72 -14.99
CA ARG A 157 -11.10 11.88 -13.78
C ARG A 157 -10.31 12.54 -12.67
N ALA A 158 -10.80 12.44 -11.43
CA ALA A 158 -10.07 12.92 -10.27
C ALA A 158 -8.76 12.14 -10.11
N THR A 159 -7.65 12.87 -9.99
CA THR A 159 -6.33 12.32 -9.70
C THR A 159 -5.78 12.79 -8.37
N GLY A 160 -6.41 13.79 -7.76
CA GLY A 160 -5.84 14.43 -6.58
C GLY A 160 -4.46 14.96 -6.89
N ALA A 161 -3.56 14.91 -5.91
CA ALA A 161 -2.17 15.26 -6.14
C ALA A 161 -1.36 14.09 -6.76
N PHE A 162 -1.91 13.34 -7.72
CA PHE A 162 -1.20 12.28 -8.46
C PHE A 162 -1.26 12.53 -9.97
N GLN A 163 -0.38 11.89 -10.73
CA GLN A 163 -0.37 11.95 -12.20
C GLN A 163 -1.37 11.02 -12.90
N ASP A 164 -1.92 10.03 -12.20
CA ASP A 164 -2.79 9.02 -12.79
C ASP A 164 -3.93 8.62 -11.83
N PRO A 165 -5.20 8.69 -12.29
CA PRO A 165 -6.35 8.30 -11.47
C PRO A 165 -6.32 6.82 -11.05
N ASN A 166 -5.68 5.96 -11.82
CA ASN A 166 -5.49 4.54 -11.54
C ASN A 166 -4.48 4.28 -10.43
N VAL A 167 -3.62 5.25 -10.08
CA VAL A 167 -2.70 5.18 -8.92
C VAL A 167 -3.34 5.85 -7.70
N PHE A 168 -3.98 7.00 -7.92
CA PHE A 168 -4.71 7.74 -6.89
C PHE A 168 -5.80 6.90 -6.23
N GLY A 169 -6.69 6.26 -7.01
CA GLY A 169 -7.78 5.45 -6.45
C GLY A 169 -7.30 4.35 -5.50
N PRO A 170 -6.38 3.45 -5.92
CA PRO A 170 -5.83 2.39 -5.07
C PRO A 170 -5.05 2.90 -3.86
N PHE A 171 -4.33 4.03 -3.97
CA PHE A 171 -3.66 4.67 -2.84
C PHE A 171 -4.62 4.98 -1.68
N LEU A 172 -5.85 5.38 -1.99
CA LEU A 172 -6.89 5.72 -1.02
C LEU A 172 -7.51 4.50 -0.30
N VAL A 173 -7.33 3.29 -0.82
CA VAL A 173 -8.02 2.10 -0.32
C VAL A 173 -7.59 1.76 1.11
N MET A 174 -6.29 1.67 1.40
CA MET A 174 -5.85 1.31 2.77
C MET A 174 -6.36 2.32 3.83
N PRO A 175 -6.20 3.64 3.64
CA PRO A 175 -6.80 4.64 4.53
C PRO A 175 -8.31 4.48 4.74
N GLY A 176 -9.07 4.25 3.66
CA GLY A 176 -10.51 4.00 3.74
C GLY A 176 -10.84 2.74 4.54
N ILE A 177 -10.11 1.65 4.31
CA ILE A 177 -10.25 0.39 5.05
C ILE A 177 -9.91 0.56 6.52
N TYR A 178 -8.90 1.34 6.87
CA TYR A 178 -8.56 1.62 8.26
C TYR A 178 -9.64 2.46 8.96
N LEU A 179 -10.18 3.49 8.31
CA LEU A 179 -11.31 4.25 8.85
C LEU A 179 -12.55 3.37 9.04
N LEU A 180 -12.83 2.47 8.09
CA LEU A 180 -13.89 1.49 8.20
C LEU A 180 -13.66 0.53 9.38
N TYR A 181 -12.44 0.05 9.57
CA TYR A 181 -12.06 -0.76 10.73
C TYR A 181 -12.38 -0.01 12.03
N LEU A 182 -11.91 1.25 12.17
CA LEU A 182 -12.15 2.06 13.36
C LEU A 182 -13.64 2.32 13.61
N LEU A 183 -14.43 2.49 12.55
CA LEU A 183 -15.87 2.69 12.62
C LEU A 183 -16.59 1.43 13.16
N LEU A 184 -16.20 0.25 12.67
CA LEU A 184 -16.79 -1.04 13.04
C LEU A 184 -16.40 -1.46 14.47
N THR A 185 -15.15 -1.23 14.88
CA THR A 185 -14.64 -1.71 16.18
C THR A 185 -14.67 -0.66 17.30
N GLY A 186 -14.76 0.63 16.96
CA GLY A 186 -14.67 1.74 17.91
C GLY A 186 -15.99 2.08 18.63
N PRO A 187 -15.98 3.05 19.55
CA PRO A 187 -17.20 3.57 20.19
C PRO A 187 -18.09 4.33 19.18
N ILE A 188 -19.42 4.16 19.27
CA ILE A 188 -20.39 4.84 18.40
C ILE A 188 -20.29 6.37 18.48
N ALA A 189 -19.90 6.90 19.65
CA ALA A 189 -19.70 8.34 19.83
C ALA A 189 -18.62 8.95 18.91
N ARG A 190 -17.69 8.14 18.40
CA ARG A 190 -16.65 8.58 17.46
C ARG A 190 -17.07 8.45 15.99
N THR A 191 -18.25 7.89 15.70
CA THR A 191 -18.74 7.66 14.35
C THR A 191 -18.72 8.92 13.48
N PRO A 192 -19.22 10.09 13.91
CA PRO A 192 -19.20 11.29 13.06
C PRO A 192 -17.78 11.72 12.66
N LEU A 193 -16.83 11.65 13.60
CA LEU A 193 -15.43 12.03 13.37
C LEU A 193 -14.72 11.11 12.37
N LEU A 194 -15.14 9.85 12.27
CA LEU A 194 -14.56 8.86 11.35
C LEU A 194 -15.32 8.78 10.02
N ALA A 195 -16.63 9.04 10.03
CA ALA A 195 -17.48 8.98 8.84
C ALA A 195 -17.13 10.07 7.84
N VAL A 196 -16.87 11.30 8.29
CA VAL A 196 -16.52 12.43 7.39
C VAL A 196 -15.27 12.14 6.54
N PRO A 197 -14.09 11.81 7.13
CA PRO A 197 -12.91 11.50 6.32
C PRO A 197 -13.11 10.24 5.46
N LEU A 198 -13.89 9.25 5.92
CA LEU A 198 -14.21 8.07 5.13
C LEU A 198 -15.06 8.41 3.90
N LEU A 199 -16.04 9.31 4.04
CA LEU A 199 -16.87 9.80 2.93
C LEU A 199 -16.03 10.56 1.90
N ILE A 200 -15.12 11.43 2.36
CA ILE A 200 -14.19 12.15 1.48
C ILE A 200 -13.32 11.17 0.68
N ILE A 201 -12.74 10.17 1.35
CA ILE A 201 -11.91 9.14 0.71
C ILE A 201 -12.73 8.31 -0.28
N THR A 202 -13.94 7.90 0.10
CA THR A 202 -14.83 7.10 -0.77
C THR A 202 -15.27 7.91 -1.99
N ALA A 203 -15.55 9.20 -1.83
CA ALA A 203 -15.82 10.10 -2.94
C ALA A 203 -14.59 10.27 -3.85
N GLY A 204 -13.39 10.41 -3.29
CA GLY A 204 -12.14 10.42 -4.07
C GLY A 204 -11.95 9.15 -4.89
N ILE A 205 -12.16 7.96 -4.28
CA ILE A 205 -12.15 6.67 -4.98
C ILE A 205 -13.20 6.66 -6.09
N PHE A 206 -14.42 7.13 -5.82
CA PHE A 206 -15.49 7.19 -6.82
C PHE A 206 -15.12 8.08 -8.01
N PHE A 207 -14.79 9.36 -7.78
CA PHE A 207 -14.45 10.33 -8.83
C PHE A 207 -13.13 10.03 -9.54
N SER A 208 -12.31 9.11 -9.02
CA SER A 208 -11.17 8.57 -9.79
C SER A 208 -11.62 7.80 -11.03
N PHE A 209 -12.87 7.31 -11.09
CA PHE A 209 -13.41 6.43 -12.15
C PHE A 209 -12.45 5.27 -12.53
N SER A 210 -11.70 4.80 -11.54
CA SER A 210 -10.86 3.62 -11.65
C SER A 210 -11.69 2.40 -11.25
N ARG A 211 -12.13 1.62 -12.25
CA ARG A 211 -12.83 0.33 -12.04
C ARG A 211 -12.06 -0.56 -11.05
N GLY A 212 -10.74 -0.58 -11.22
CA GLY A 212 -9.82 -1.30 -10.36
C GLY A 212 -9.87 -0.82 -8.91
N ALA A 213 -9.86 0.49 -8.67
CA ALA A 213 -9.95 1.05 -7.32
C ALA A 213 -11.31 0.77 -6.66
N TRP A 214 -12.42 0.87 -7.42
CA TRP A 214 -13.76 0.56 -6.92
C TRP A 214 -13.85 -0.91 -6.47
N GLY A 215 -13.43 -1.83 -7.34
CA GLY A 215 -13.40 -3.26 -7.04
C GLY A 215 -12.48 -3.58 -5.87
N MET A 216 -11.28 -3.00 -5.85
CA MET A 216 -10.30 -3.19 -4.79
C MET A 216 -10.82 -2.70 -3.43
N PHE A 217 -11.47 -1.54 -3.35
CA PHE A 217 -12.08 -1.04 -2.12
C PHE A 217 -13.20 -1.97 -1.63
N GLY A 218 -14.10 -2.38 -2.54
CA GLY A 218 -15.19 -3.30 -2.23
C GLY A 218 -14.70 -4.66 -1.71
N VAL A 219 -13.76 -5.30 -2.41
CA VAL A 219 -13.16 -6.58 -1.99
C VAL A 219 -12.45 -6.43 -0.64
N SER A 220 -11.66 -5.37 -0.46
CA SER A 220 -10.94 -5.13 0.80
C SER A 220 -11.91 -4.92 1.97
N ALA A 221 -13.03 -4.22 1.76
CA ALA A 221 -14.07 -4.00 2.76
C ALA A 221 -14.79 -5.31 3.14
N ILE A 222 -15.07 -6.17 2.14
CA ILE A 222 -15.64 -7.51 2.37
C ILE A 222 -14.67 -8.37 3.19
N LEU A 223 -13.39 -8.43 2.80
CA LEU A 223 -12.37 -9.20 3.51
C LEU A 223 -12.18 -8.70 4.94
N LEU A 224 -12.15 -7.38 5.15
CA LEU A 224 -12.08 -6.77 6.49
C LEU A 224 -13.27 -7.22 7.34
N THR A 225 -14.48 -7.04 6.82
CA THR A 225 -15.73 -7.34 7.52
C THR A 225 -15.83 -8.83 7.86
N GLY A 226 -15.47 -9.70 6.90
CA GLY A 226 -15.40 -11.14 7.10
C GLY A 226 -14.39 -11.55 8.18
N ALA A 227 -13.18 -10.97 8.16
CA ALA A 227 -12.17 -11.23 9.18
C ALA A 227 -12.63 -10.81 10.58
N LEU A 228 -13.25 -9.63 10.73
CA LEU A 228 -13.80 -9.15 12.00
C LEU A 228 -14.95 -10.05 12.50
N PHE A 229 -15.81 -10.52 11.60
CA PHE A 229 -16.90 -11.42 11.93
C PHE A 229 -16.39 -12.78 12.44
N LEU A 230 -15.36 -13.34 11.78
CA LEU A 230 -14.71 -14.59 12.18
C LEU A 230 -13.95 -14.46 13.50
N GLN A 231 -13.32 -13.32 13.76
CA GLN A 231 -12.53 -13.08 14.97
C GLN A 231 -13.39 -12.94 16.23
N SER A 232 -14.59 -12.39 16.11
CA SER A 232 -15.44 -12.11 17.27
C SER A 232 -16.38 -13.26 17.60
N ALA A 233 -16.37 -13.73 18.86
CA ALA A 233 -17.36 -14.66 19.38
C ALA A 233 -18.63 -13.96 19.92
N SER A 234 -18.66 -12.63 19.97
CA SER A 234 -19.76 -11.86 20.55
C SER A 234 -20.91 -11.69 19.55
N GLY A 235 -22.09 -12.24 19.87
CA GLY A 235 -23.30 -12.06 19.06
C GLY A 235 -23.70 -10.59 18.90
N LYS A 236 -23.53 -9.77 19.95
CA LYS A 236 -23.79 -8.32 19.89
C LYS A 236 -22.86 -7.60 18.91
N PHE A 237 -21.58 -7.98 18.90
CA PHE A 237 -20.62 -7.42 17.95
C PHE A 237 -20.94 -7.85 16.52
N ARG A 238 -21.23 -9.14 16.29
CA ARG A 238 -21.63 -9.65 14.97
C ARG A 238 -22.89 -8.95 14.44
N LEU A 239 -23.91 -8.78 15.30
CA LEU A 239 -25.11 -8.03 14.95
C LEU A 239 -24.79 -6.58 14.60
N ARG A 240 -23.92 -5.91 15.39
CA ARG A 240 -23.47 -4.55 15.07
C ARG A 240 -22.80 -4.48 13.70
N VAL A 241 -21.89 -5.39 13.39
CA VAL A 241 -21.22 -5.45 12.09
C VAL A 241 -22.23 -5.63 10.96
N VAL A 242 -23.19 -6.54 11.11
CA VAL A 242 -24.26 -6.77 10.13
C VAL A 242 -25.11 -5.50 9.92
N VAL A 243 -25.59 -4.88 10.99
CA VAL A 243 -26.41 -3.65 10.93
C VAL A 243 -25.63 -2.49 10.29
N MET A 244 -24.36 -2.31 10.67
CA MET A 244 -23.52 -1.26 10.10
C MET A 244 -23.21 -1.52 8.62
N THR A 245 -23.05 -2.78 8.22
CA THR A 245 -22.86 -3.16 6.81
C THR A 245 -24.11 -2.85 6.00
N ILE A 246 -25.31 -3.22 6.49
CA ILE A 246 -26.58 -2.89 5.84
C ILE A 246 -26.73 -1.37 5.72
N ALA A 247 -26.48 -0.63 6.80
CA ALA A 247 -26.56 0.83 6.79
C ALA A 247 -25.57 1.46 5.79
N ALA A 248 -24.34 0.97 5.73
CA ALA A 248 -23.32 1.46 4.78
C ALA A 248 -23.71 1.18 3.33
N VAL A 249 -24.24 -0.02 3.03
CA VAL A 249 -24.73 -0.37 1.68
C VAL A 249 -25.92 0.51 1.30
N SER A 250 -26.90 0.69 2.19
CA SER A 250 -28.04 1.58 1.95
C SER A 250 -27.60 3.02 1.69
N LEU A 251 -26.66 3.54 2.50
CA LEU A 251 -26.11 4.88 2.31
C LEU A 251 -25.36 5.01 0.99
N LEU A 252 -24.58 3.99 0.60
CA LEU A 252 -23.88 3.96 -0.69
C LEU A 252 -24.86 3.98 -1.86
N VAL A 253 -25.94 3.20 -1.81
CA VAL A 253 -26.98 3.21 -2.84
C VAL A 253 -27.64 4.58 -2.94
N ILE A 254 -28.03 5.19 -1.82
CA ILE A 254 -28.60 6.54 -1.80
C ILE A 254 -27.61 7.56 -2.37
N ALA A 255 -26.34 7.51 -1.94
CA ALA A 255 -25.30 8.40 -2.44
C ALA A 255 -25.09 8.24 -3.95
N MET A 256 -25.13 7.01 -4.48
CA MET A 256 -25.06 6.77 -5.93
C MET A 256 -26.27 7.36 -6.67
N LEU A 257 -27.48 7.16 -6.15
CA LEU A 257 -28.70 7.74 -6.75
C LEU A 257 -28.65 9.27 -6.80
N VAL A 258 -28.04 9.91 -5.81
CA VAL A 258 -27.87 11.37 -5.77
C VAL A 258 -26.74 11.81 -6.72
N ILE A 259 -25.57 11.17 -6.64
CA ILE A 259 -24.38 11.56 -7.40
C ILE A 259 -24.59 11.36 -8.91
N LEU A 260 -25.33 10.33 -9.33
CA LEU A 260 -25.63 10.10 -10.75
C LEU A 260 -26.57 11.16 -11.35
N GLN A 261 -27.21 12.00 -10.54
CA GLN A 261 -28.00 13.13 -11.04
C GLN A 261 -27.14 14.35 -11.39
N LEU A 262 -25.85 14.34 -11.05
CA LEU A 262 -24.95 15.44 -11.38
C LEU A 262 -24.57 15.40 -12.88
N PRO A 263 -24.51 16.56 -13.55
CA PRO A 263 -24.12 16.64 -14.95
C PRO A 263 -22.77 15.95 -15.24
N GLY A 264 -22.67 15.20 -16.33
CA GLY A 264 -21.47 14.48 -16.76
C GLY A 264 -21.12 13.23 -15.95
N VAL A 265 -21.55 13.11 -14.69
CA VAL A 265 -21.23 11.96 -13.83
C VAL A 265 -21.89 10.67 -14.33
N SER A 266 -23.15 10.72 -14.75
CA SER A 266 -23.86 9.54 -15.26
C SER A 266 -23.24 9.00 -16.56
N GLU A 267 -22.82 9.89 -17.46
CA GLU A 267 -22.17 9.54 -18.72
C GLU A 267 -20.79 8.91 -18.47
N MET A 268 -19.98 9.53 -17.60
CA MET A 268 -18.69 8.98 -17.19
C MET A 268 -18.86 7.64 -16.48
N PHE A 269 -19.81 7.52 -15.56
CA PHE A 269 -20.12 6.26 -14.89
C PHE A 269 -20.51 5.19 -15.90
N SER A 270 -21.42 5.49 -16.83
CA SER A 270 -21.89 4.53 -17.83
C SER A 270 -20.76 4.06 -18.76
N SER A 271 -19.90 4.98 -19.20
CA SER A 271 -18.71 4.68 -20.03
C SER A 271 -17.72 3.76 -19.29
N ARG A 272 -17.53 4.01 -17.98
CA ARG A 272 -16.55 3.30 -17.15
C ARG A 272 -17.11 2.05 -16.47
N ALA A 273 -18.43 1.89 -16.37
CA ALA A 273 -19.06 0.71 -15.79
C ALA A 273 -19.17 -0.47 -16.79
N GLN A 274 -18.88 -0.25 -18.07
CA GLN A 274 -18.85 -1.30 -19.07
C GLN A 274 -17.77 -2.34 -18.77
N LEU A 275 -18.15 -3.61 -18.85
CA LEU A 275 -17.25 -4.76 -18.71
C LEU A 275 -16.22 -4.76 -19.85
N GLU A 276 -16.69 -4.65 -21.08
CA GLU A 276 -15.84 -4.52 -22.26
C GLU A 276 -15.33 -3.09 -22.41
N GLN A 277 -14.06 -2.96 -22.78
CA GLN A 277 -13.49 -1.71 -23.25
C GLN A 277 -12.72 -1.98 -24.53
N SER A 278 -12.81 -1.08 -25.49
CA SER A 278 -12.20 -1.27 -26.81
C SER A 278 -10.67 -1.44 -26.75
N TYR A 279 -9.99 -0.79 -25.81
CA TYR A 279 -8.54 -0.96 -25.60
C TYR A 279 -8.16 -2.33 -25.00
N ASP A 280 -9.11 -3.01 -24.35
CA ASP A 280 -8.89 -4.35 -23.79
C ASP A 280 -9.04 -5.43 -24.89
N THR A 281 -10.05 -5.30 -25.78
CA THR A 281 -10.46 -6.34 -26.75
C THR A 281 -10.02 -6.12 -28.19
N ALA A 282 -9.39 -4.99 -28.53
CA ALA A 282 -8.85 -4.75 -29.86
C ALA A 282 -7.85 -5.84 -30.32
N ARG A 283 -7.62 -5.95 -31.63
CA ARG A 283 -6.72 -6.96 -32.24
C ARG A 283 -5.32 -7.02 -31.60
N LEU A 284 -4.78 -5.86 -31.22
CA LEU A 284 -3.54 -5.70 -30.45
C LEU A 284 -3.80 -4.99 -29.11
N GLY A 285 -5.02 -5.12 -28.58
CA GLY A 285 -5.40 -4.62 -27.27
C GLY A 285 -4.74 -5.40 -26.15
N ARG A 286 -5.06 -5.01 -24.91
CA ARG A 286 -4.41 -5.51 -23.69
C ARG A 286 -4.31 -7.04 -23.62
N PHE A 287 -5.41 -7.76 -23.83
CA PHE A 287 -5.40 -9.23 -23.67
C PHE A 287 -4.58 -9.95 -24.76
N ALA A 288 -4.53 -9.39 -25.97
CA ALA A 288 -3.66 -9.91 -27.02
C ALA A 288 -2.19 -9.72 -26.64
N ARG A 289 -1.83 -8.55 -26.09
CA ARG A 289 -0.46 -8.26 -25.62
C ARG A 289 -0.05 -9.13 -24.43
N TYR A 290 -0.99 -9.53 -23.56
CA TYR A 290 -0.70 -10.52 -22.52
C TYR A 290 -0.22 -11.83 -23.12
N THR A 291 -0.98 -12.36 -24.07
CA THR A 291 -0.67 -13.64 -24.72
C THR A 291 0.69 -13.58 -25.42
N ILE A 292 0.94 -12.53 -26.18
CA ILE A 292 2.21 -12.31 -26.87
C ILE A 292 3.36 -12.19 -25.85
N GLY A 293 3.17 -11.39 -24.80
CA GLY A 293 4.19 -11.17 -23.78
C GLY A 293 4.55 -12.45 -23.02
N PHE A 294 3.58 -13.30 -22.68
CA PHE A 294 3.86 -14.59 -22.03
C PHE A 294 4.60 -15.56 -22.95
N GLN A 295 4.34 -15.52 -24.27
CA GLN A 295 5.12 -16.28 -25.24
C GLN A 295 6.56 -15.75 -25.35
N MET A 296 6.72 -14.42 -25.44
CA MET A 296 8.03 -13.77 -25.45
C MET A 296 8.85 -14.11 -24.19
N ALA A 297 8.20 -14.27 -23.03
CA ALA A 297 8.89 -14.64 -21.80
C ALA A 297 9.59 -16.01 -21.88
N LEU A 298 9.12 -16.93 -22.74
CA LEU A 298 9.76 -18.21 -22.98
C LEU A 298 11.00 -18.07 -23.89
N GLU A 299 10.96 -17.12 -24.82
CA GLU A 299 12.03 -16.83 -25.77
C GLU A 299 13.14 -15.95 -25.17
N HIS A 300 12.76 -15.08 -24.23
CA HIS A 300 13.63 -14.11 -23.57
C HIS A 300 13.72 -14.37 -22.06
N PRO A 301 14.43 -15.44 -21.61
CA PRO A 301 14.43 -15.83 -20.21
C PRO A 301 15.08 -14.80 -19.26
N LEU A 302 15.95 -13.95 -19.80
CA LEU A 302 16.60 -12.86 -19.07
C LEU A 302 15.78 -11.55 -19.09
N GLY A 303 14.62 -11.53 -19.73
CA GLY A 303 13.83 -10.32 -20.00
C GLY A 303 14.28 -9.60 -21.27
N ILE A 304 13.52 -8.58 -21.65
CA ILE A 304 13.79 -7.71 -22.81
C ILE A 304 14.30 -6.33 -22.39
N GLY A 305 14.31 -6.05 -21.09
CA GLY A 305 14.69 -4.77 -20.52
C GLY A 305 13.49 -3.92 -20.10
N PRO A 306 13.60 -3.14 -19.01
CA PRO A 306 12.58 -2.18 -18.61
C PRO A 306 12.22 -1.19 -19.71
N LEU A 307 10.94 -0.82 -19.78
CA LEU A 307 10.39 0.17 -20.73
C LEU A 307 10.43 -0.25 -22.21
N VAL A 308 11.01 -1.41 -22.56
CA VAL A 308 11.14 -1.87 -23.95
C VAL A 308 9.80 -2.34 -24.50
N PHE A 309 8.98 -3.04 -23.71
CA PHE A 309 7.71 -3.59 -24.17
C PHE A 309 6.79 -2.54 -24.81
N GLY A 310 6.64 -1.37 -24.17
CA GLY A 310 5.84 -0.26 -24.68
C GLY A 310 6.34 0.30 -26.02
N THR A 311 7.65 0.26 -26.28
CA THR A 311 8.21 0.71 -27.57
C THR A 311 7.90 -0.25 -28.72
N ILE A 312 7.73 -1.54 -28.42
CA ILE A 312 7.43 -2.58 -29.41
C ILE A 312 5.92 -2.59 -29.73
N PHE A 313 5.07 -2.48 -28.72
CA PHE A 313 3.62 -2.70 -28.84
C PHE A 313 2.75 -1.43 -28.71
N GLY A 314 3.36 -0.27 -28.48
CA GLY A 314 2.69 1.03 -28.36
C GLY A 314 2.04 1.32 -27.00
N GLU A 315 1.93 0.30 -26.14
CA GLU A 315 1.42 0.39 -24.76
C GLU A 315 2.23 -0.54 -23.85
N ASP A 316 2.36 -0.15 -22.57
CA ASP A 316 3.01 -0.97 -21.55
C ASP A 316 2.24 -2.28 -21.26
N THR A 317 2.87 -3.15 -20.48
CA THR A 317 2.34 -4.49 -20.16
C THR A 317 0.98 -4.42 -19.49
N HIS A 318 0.72 -3.42 -18.64
CA HIS A 318 -0.51 -3.26 -17.88
C HIS A 318 -0.92 -4.51 -17.07
N ASP A 319 0.06 -5.30 -16.63
CA ASP A 319 -0.06 -6.51 -15.82
C ASP A 319 1.26 -6.73 -15.09
N ILE A 320 1.21 -6.80 -13.76
CA ILE A 320 2.41 -6.92 -12.93
C ILE A 320 3.19 -8.21 -13.21
N TRP A 321 2.52 -9.31 -13.55
CA TRP A 321 3.17 -10.60 -13.77
C TRP A 321 4.00 -10.58 -15.05
N LEU A 322 3.42 -10.05 -16.11
CA LEU A 322 4.09 -9.83 -17.38
C LEU A 322 5.15 -8.75 -17.25
N LYS A 323 4.90 -7.66 -16.52
CA LYS A 323 5.88 -6.61 -16.22
C LYS A 323 7.13 -7.23 -15.58
N MET A 324 6.96 -8.09 -14.58
CA MET A 324 8.09 -8.77 -13.93
C MET A 324 8.88 -9.65 -14.90
N LEU A 325 8.20 -10.37 -15.80
CA LEU A 325 8.87 -11.22 -16.80
C LEU A 325 9.65 -10.40 -17.84
N MET A 326 9.05 -9.32 -18.35
CA MET A 326 9.65 -8.50 -19.40
C MET A 326 10.80 -7.65 -18.86
N ASP A 327 10.55 -6.95 -17.75
CA ASP A 327 11.46 -5.91 -17.25
C ASP A 327 12.54 -6.51 -16.35
N TYR A 328 12.28 -7.62 -15.66
CA TYR A 328 13.21 -8.23 -14.69
C TYR A 328 13.57 -9.69 -14.99
N GLY A 329 13.08 -10.25 -16.11
CA GLY A 329 13.32 -11.64 -16.49
C GLY A 329 12.68 -12.67 -15.53
N TRP A 330 12.96 -13.95 -15.77
CA TRP A 330 12.45 -15.02 -14.90
C TRP A 330 12.95 -14.92 -13.46
N LEU A 331 14.18 -14.43 -13.26
CA LEU A 331 14.72 -14.22 -11.91
C LEU A 331 13.88 -13.20 -11.13
N GLY A 332 13.54 -12.09 -11.77
CA GLY A 332 12.66 -11.07 -11.21
C GLY A 332 11.26 -11.59 -10.91
N PHE A 333 10.65 -12.23 -11.89
CA PHE A 333 9.33 -12.84 -11.77
C PHE A 333 9.24 -13.85 -10.63
N VAL A 334 10.14 -14.83 -10.56
CA VAL A 334 10.13 -15.85 -9.50
C VAL A 334 10.34 -15.21 -8.14
N SER A 335 11.22 -14.20 -8.04
CA SER A 335 11.46 -13.48 -6.78
C SER A 335 10.22 -12.73 -6.30
N PHE A 336 9.56 -11.98 -7.20
CA PHE A 336 8.35 -11.23 -6.88
C PHE A 336 7.16 -12.15 -6.57
N LEU A 337 6.97 -13.23 -7.34
CA LEU A 337 5.93 -14.23 -7.10
C LEU A 337 6.14 -14.91 -5.75
N THR A 338 7.37 -15.33 -5.45
CA THR A 338 7.72 -15.94 -4.16
C THR A 338 7.46 -14.96 -3.02
N LEU A 339 7.86 -13.70 -3.16
CA LEU A 339 7.61 -12.66 -2.16
C LEU A 339 6.11 -12.46 -1.92
N THR A 340 5.33 -12.41 -3.00
CA THR A 340 3.87 -12.23 -2.93
C THR A 340 3.21 -13.39 -2.22
N CYS A 341 3.46 -14.63 -2.67
CA CYS A 341 2.91 -15.83 -2.05
C CYS A 341 3.32 -15.97 -0.57
N TRP A 342 4.59 -15.69 -0.26
CA TRP A 342 5.08 -15.76 1.13
C TRP A 342 4.43 -14.67 1.99
N THR A 343 4.34 -13.44 1.51
CA THR A 343 3.69 -12.33 2.24
C THR A 343 2.23 -12.68 2.57
N ILE A 344 1.49 -13.21 1.60
CA ILE A 344 0.10 -13.66 1.78
C ILE A 344 0.04 -14.79 2.81
N ALA A 345 0.80 -15.87 2.62
CA ALA A 345 0.75 -17.04 3.50
C ALA A 345 1.17 -16.72 4.94
N ALA A 346 2.29 -15.99 5.12
CA ALA A 346 2.81 -15.64 6.43
C ALA A 346 1.93 -14.59 7.14
N GLY A 347 1.43 -13.59 6.40
CA GLY A 347 0.48 -12.61 6.93
C GLY A 347 -0.82 -13.26 7.39
N PHE A 348 -1.40 -14.15 6.57
CA PHE A 348 -2.61 -14.89 6.91
C PHE A 348 -2.48 -15.69 8.20
N ARG A 349 -1.35 -16.41 8.37
CA ARG A 349 -1.06 -17.24 9.55
C ARG A 349 -1.13 -16.47 10.88
N ILE A 350 -0.89 -15.17 10.86
CA ILE A 350 -0.86 -14.31 12.05
C ILE A 350 -2.03 -13.31 12.10
N LEU A 351 -2.87 -13.26 11.06
CA LEU A 351 -3.87 -12.23 10.80
C LEU A 351 -4.90 -12.06 11.92
N LEU A 352 -5.31 -13.15 12.55
CA LEU A 352 -6.38 -13.17 13.56
C LEU A 352 -5.85 -13.28 15.00
N ARG A 353 -4.51 -13.20 15.20
CA ARG A 353 -3.92 -13.29 16.54
C ARG A 353 -4.19 -12.00 17.32
N ASP A 354 -4.69 -12.12 18.53
CA ASP A 354 -4.92 -10.96 19.40
C ASP A 354 -3.59 -10.30 19.80
N ARG A 355 -3.25 -9.20 19.12
CA ARG A 355 -1.99 -8.46 19.27
C ARG A 355 -2.25 -6.96 19.13
N PRO A 356 -1.46 -6.10 19.79
CA PRO A 356 -1.58 -4.65 19.63
C PRO A 356 -1.41 -4.14 18.19
N TRP A 357 -0.68 -4.87 17.34
CA TRP A 357 -0.45 -4.52 15.94
C TRP A 357 -1.45 -5.18 14.96
N GLN A 358 -2.32 -6.08 15.44
CA GLN A 358 -3.24 -6.82 14.58
C GLN A 358 -4.20 -5.93 13.77
N PRO A 359 -4.74 -4.81 14.30
CA PRO A 359 -5.60 -3.91 13.53
C PRO A 359 -4.93 -3.40 12.24
N TYR A 360 -3.65 -3.03 12.37
CA TYR A 360 -2.86 -2.49 11.28
C TYR A 360 -2.47 -3.56 10.29
N LEU A 361 -2.07 -4.74 10.79
CA LEU A 361 -1.82 -5.91 9.95
C LEU A 361 -3.06 -6.26 9.12
N LEU A 362 -4.24 -6.32 9.74
CA LEU A 362 -5.48 -6.68 9.05
C LEU A 362 -5.78 -5.70 7.91
N CYS A 363 -5.73 -4.40 8.18
CA CYS A 363 -5.97 -3.37 7.16
C CYS A 363 -4.93 -3.41 6.04
N ALA A 364 -3.64 -3.52 6.38
CA ALA A 364 -2.56 -3.61 5.41
C ALA A 364 -2.66 -4.89 4.57
N TYR A 365 -3.03 -6.02 5.18
CA TYR A 365 -3.15 -7.31 4.54
C TYR A 365 -4.27 -7.32 3.48
N VAL A 366 -5.48 -6.87 3.83
CA VAL A 366 -6.59 -6.87 2.86
C VAL A 366 -6.34 -5.88 1.72
N ALA A 367 -5.74 -4.72 2.01
CA ALA A 367 -5.34 -3.76 0.99
C ALA A 367 -4.20 -4.29 0.10
N PHE A 368 -3.26 -5.06 0.65
CA PHE A 368 -2.21 -5.70 -0.13
C PHE A 368 -2.77 -6.76 -1.08
N VAL A 369 -3.64 -7.65 -0.58
CA VAL A 369 -4.34 -8.64 -1.42
C VAL A 369 -5.13 -7.95 -2.53
N GLY A 370 -5.83 -6.85 -2.22
CA GLY A 370 -6.52 -6.02 -3.20
C GLY A 370 -5.59 -5.46 -4.28
N ASN A 371 -4.41 -4.94 -3.89
CA ASN A 371 -3.41 -4.44 -4.84
C ASN A 371 -2.86 -5.55 -5.74
N ILE A 372 -2.55 -6.73 -5.18
CA ILE A 372 -2.07 -7.87 -5.98
C ILE A 372 -3.14 -8.35 -6.97
N GLY A 373 -4.41 -8.40 -6.55
CA GLY A 373 -5.53 -8.70 -7.44
C GLY A 373 -5.64 -7.67 -8.57
N LEU A 374 -5.58 -6.38 -8.23
CA LEU A 374 -5.56 -5.29 -9.20
C LEU A 374 -4.34 -5.35 -10.13
N GLY A 375 -3.19 -5.78 -9.61
CA GLY A 375 -1.94 -5.95 -10.33
C GLY A 375 -2.04 -6.88 -11.54
N THR A 376 -3.03 -7.77 -11.57
CA THR A 376 -3.30 -8.66 -12.73
C THR A 376 -3.89 -7.89 -13.94
N PHE A 377 -4.23 -6.62 -13.75
CA PHE A 377 -4.83 -5.77 -14.78
C PHE A 377 -4.18 -4.39 -14.92
N ILE A 378 -3.25 -4.05 -14.02
CA ILE A 378 -2.54 -2.76 -13.99
C ILE A 378 -1.12 -2.99 -13.46
N ASP A 379 -0.13 -2.32 -14.03
CA ASP A 379 1.23 -2.34 -13.49
C ASP A 379 1.30 -1.57 -12.16
N ILE A 380 1.70 -2.27 -11.10
CA ILE A 380 1.85 -1.72 -9.73
C ILE A 380 3.31 -1.60 -9.28
N ASP A 381 4.27 -1.84 -10.20
CA ASP A 381 5.70 -1.98 -9.91
C ASP A 381 6.30 -0.75 -9.22
N HIS A 382 5.85 0.46 -9.58
CA HIS A 382 6.37 1.71 -9.02
C HIS A 382 5.40 2.38 -8.04
N TRP A 383 4.43 1.64 -7.52
CA TRP A 383 3.45 2.19 -6.58
C TRP A 383 4.01 2.19 -5.15
N ARG A 384 4.46 3.36 -4.69
CA ARG A 384 5.01 3.61 -3.33
C ARG A 384 4.21 2.92 -2.22
N HIS A 385 2.88 2.94 -2.31
CA HIS A 385 2.02 2.35 -1.30
C HIS A 385 2.05 0.81 -1.26
N VAL A 386 2.35 0.12 -2.36
CA VAL A 386 2.52 -1.34 -2.37
C VAL A 386 3.73 -1.75 -1.53
N TYR A 387 4.84 -1.03 -1.66
CA TYR A 387 6.06 -1.26 -0.87
C TYR A 387 5.88 -0.89 0.60
N LEU A 388 5.12 0.18 0.89
CA LEU A 388 4.70 0.48 2.26
C LEU A 388 3.89 -0.68 2.85
N LEU A 389 2.91 -1.22 2.13
CA LEU A 389 2.10 -2.36 2.59
C LEU A 389 2.94 -3.62 2.84
N LEU A 390 3.86 -3.95 1.92
CA LEU A 390 4.85 -5.03 2.11
C LEU A 390 5.63 -4.82 3.41
N GLY A 391 6.17 -3.61 3.61
CA GLY A 391 6.91 -3.25 4.81
C GLY A 391 6.09 -3.41 6.09
N LEU A 392 4.83 -2.97 6.08
CA LEU A 392 3.93 -3.09 7.22
C LEU A 392 3.59 -4.56 7.55
N ILE A 393 3.37 -5.41 6.55
CA ILE A 393 3.08 -6.84 6.78
C ILE A 393 4.31 -7.57 7.31
N TRP A 394 5.48 -7.37 6.69
CA TRP A 394 6.73 -7.99 7.16
C TRP A 394 7.19 -7.45 8.52
N GLY A 395 6.89 -6.18 8.84
CA GLY A 395 7.04 -5.64 10.18
C GLY A 395 6.24 -6.42 11.23
N ALA A 396 4.99 -6.79 10.92
CA ALA A 396 4.13 -7.54 11.81
C ALA A 396 4.58 -9.00 11.94
N ILE A 397 5.06 -9.60 10.84
CA ILE A 397 5.69 -10.93 10.85
C ILE A 397 6.91 -10.93 11.77
N ALA A 398 7.76 -9.89 11.69
CA ALA A 398 8.93 -9.74 12.54
C ALA A 398 8.56 -9.55 14.01
N LEU A 399 7.52 -8.75 14.31
CA LEU A 399 7.01 -8.59 15.67
C LEU A 399 6.49 -9.90 16.23
N GLU A 400 5.70 -10.65 15.47
CA GLU A 400 5.17 -11.93 15.92
C GLU A 400 6.29 -12.95 16.14
N TYR A 401 7.29 -13.00 15.25
CA TYR A 401 8.46 -13.86 15.45
C TYR A 401 9.20 -13.52 16.76
N ARG A 402 9.44 -12.24 17.03
CA ARG A 402 10.07 -11.79 18.28
C ARG A 402 9.23 -12.14 19.50
N HIS A 403 7.92 -11.88 19.44
CA HIS A 403 6.98 -12.17 20.53
C HIS A 403 6.98 -13.67 20.86
N GLN A 404 6.88 -14.54 19.85
CA GLN A 404 6.92 -15.99 20.05
C GLN A 404 8.25 -16.49 20.63
N ARG A 405 9.38 -15.87 20.25
CA ARG A 405 10.69 -16.20 20.86
C ARG A 405 10.78 -15.80 22.33
N GLN A 406 10.15 -14.69 22.73
CA GLN A 406 10.12 -14.26 24.13
C GLN A 406 9.23 -15.14 25.00
N LEU A 407 8.23 -15.79 24.41
CA LEU A 407 7.34 -16.74 25.10
C LEU A 407 7.94 -18.14 25.28
N ARG A 408 9.02 -18.49 24.55
CA ARG A 408 9.69 -19.77 24.75
C ARG A 408 10.42 -19.76 26.11
N PRO A 409 10.18 -20.74 27.00
CA PRO A 409 10.96 -20.87 28.22
C PRO A 409 12.45 -20.93 27.87
N VAL A 410 13.26 -20.19 28.61
CA VAL A 410 14.71 -20.42 28.63
C VAL A 410 14.88 -21.81 29.26
N GLU A 411 15.04 -22.84 28.43
CA GLU A 411 15.49 -24.14 28.93
C GLU A 411 16.79 -23.91 29.71
N LEU A 412 16.72 -24.22 31.00
CA LEU A 412 17.79 -24.06 31.97
C LEU A 412 19.07 -24.73 31.44
N THR A 413 20.05 -23.92 31.05
CA THR A 413 21.45 -24.35 31.14
C THR A 413 21.82 -24.39 32.62
N ALA A 414 21.39 -25.44 33.32
CA ALA A 414 21.97 -25.79 34.61
C ALA A 414 23.41 -26.27 34.34
N PRO A 415 24.45 -25.70 34.99
CA PRO A 415 25.77 -26.28 34.91
C PRO A 415 25.72 -27.66 35.55
N ALA A 416 26.17 -28.68 34.83
CA ALA A 416 26.43 -29.99 35.41
C ALA A 416 27.46 -29.82 36.53
N ALA A 417 26.99 -29.77 37.78
CA ALA A 417 27.83 -29.96 38.93
C ALA A 417 28.35 -31.40 38.87
N LYS A 418 29.60 -31.56 38.44
CA LYS A 418 30.33 -32.82 38.62
C LYS A 418 30.83 -32.85 40.06
N ALA A 419 30.29 -33.81 40.81
CA ALA A 419 30.84 -34.31 42.06
C ALA A 419 32.16 -35.05 41.83
#